data_AF-A0A2E1A203-F1
#
_entry.id   AF-A0A2E1A203-F1
#
_cell.length_a   1.000
_cell.length_b   1.000
_cell.length_c   1.000
_cell.angle_alpha   90.00
_cell.angle_beta   90.00
_cell.angle_gamma   90.00
#
_symmetry.space_group_name_H-M   'P 1'
#
loop_
_entity.id
_entity.type
_entity.pdbx_description
1 polymer ?
#
loop_
_entity_poly.entity_id
_entity_poly.type
_entity_poly.pdbx_seq_one_letter_code
_entity_poly.pdbx_strand_id
1 'polypeptide(L)'
;MTSLTNLLQQDDYHQRHIGFQGADRDAMLQAVVADSLNDLMDQAVPPSIRMSGELELPGPRTEAQALAELAEMAGKNQVLKSYIGMGYHDTITPSVILRNLLEHPGWYTAYTPYQAEISQGRLEMLLNFQQLIMDLTGMDVANASLLDEATAAAEAMTFCKRVSRSKSNRFFVTDDCHPQTLDVLKTRAEPLGLELVVGNPWDGCEDAYGVLLQYPGTFGDISSLGELSAQWQERGAMVAVAADLLSLVLLKPPGEFGADVVVGSAQRFGVPMGYGGPHAGFFATRDAHKRAMPGRLIGVSVDRRGKLALRMALQTREQHIRREKATSNICTAQVLLANVAAAYALYHGPEGLTTIAQRVHHLTYLLACGLRKAGLDTNATFFDTLTVNVPDANAAQQRSVAVGMNLRKIDSNRVGISFDEATTAEDVTRLLKVLCPDSTAPSIAELTQELEQAGLGIPQGMRRTSEFLTHPVFHEHRSETSMMRYLKRLEGKDIALDRAMIPLGSCTMKLNAATEMRPVTW
;
A
#
# COMPACT_ATOMS: atom_id res chain seq x y z
N MET A 1 -1.42 19.64 -52.88
CA MET A 1 -1.11 18.42 -52.12
C MET A 1 -0.88 18.82 -50.68
N THR A 2 -1.40 18.07 -49.72
CA THR A 2 -1.13 18.29 -48.28
C THR A 2 0.34 17.99 -48.00
N SER A 3 1.01 18.82 -47.20
CA SER A 3 2.42 18.59 -46.84
C SER A 3 2.55 17.32 -45.98
N LEU A 4 3.70 16.64 -46.08
CA LEU A 4 4.00 15.49 -45.22
C LEU A 4 3.93 15.88 -43.72
N THR A 5 4.43 17.05 -43.35
CA THR A 5 4.37 17.59 -41.99
C THR A 5 2.94 17.60 -41.44
N ASN A 6 1.96 18.04 -42.24
CA ASN A 6 0.55 18.05 -41.81
C ASN A 6 -0.03 16.63 -41.70
N LEU A 7 0.46 15.68 -42.52
CA LEU A 7 0.02 14.28 -42.48
C LEU A 7 0.63 13.48 -41.32
N LEU A 8 1.71 13.97 -40.70
CA LEU A 8 2.31 13.36 -39.51
C LEU A 8 1.50 13.63 -38.23
N GLN A 9 0.61 14.63 -38.24
CA GLN A 9 -0.34 14.92 -37.15
C GLN A 9 0.31 14.99 -35.75
N GLN A 10 1.47 15.64 -35.62
CA GLN A 10 2.24 15.67 -34.35
C GLN A 10 1.49 16.34 -33.18
N ASP A 11 0.47 17.15 -33.45
CA ASP A 11 -0.37 17.84 -32.46
C ASP A 11 -1.71 17.13 -32.17
N ASP A 12 -1.92 15.90 -32.66
CA ASP A 12 -3.21 15.20 -32.56
C ASP A 12 -3.68 14.99 -31.11
N TYR A 13 -2.75 14.74 -30.18
CA TYR A 13 -3.04 14.60 -28.77
C TYR A 13 -3.77 15.84 -28.20
N HIS A 14 -3.38 17.06 -28.61
CA HIS A 14 -4.05 18.28 -28.16
C HIS A 14 -5.53 18.30 -28.60
N GLN A 15 -5.82 17.77 -29.79
CA GLN A 15 -7.18 17.65 -30.31
C GLN A 15 -8.02 16.59 -29.61
N ARG A 16 -7.38 15.60 -28.97
CA ARG A 16 -8.06 14.60 -28.13
C ARG A 16 -8.23 15.07 -26.67
N HIS A 17 -7.26 15.83 -26.16
CA HIS A 17 -7.25 16.30 -24.78
C HIS A 17 -8.18 17.50 -24.55
N ILE A 18 -8.21 18.46 -25.48
CA ILE A 18 -9.03 19.68 -25.36
C ILE A 18 -10.35 19.47 -26.08
N GLY A 19 -11.44 19.34 -25.30
CA GLY A 19 -12.76 19.00 -25.83
C GLY A 19 -13.43 20.07 -26.70
N PHE A 20 -13.22 21.36 -26.41
CA PHE A 20 -13.86 22.47 -27.15
C PHE A 20 -12.87 23.13 -28.11
N GLN A 21 -13.21 23.12 -29.41
CA GLN A 21 -12.38 23.71 -30.47
C GLN A 21 -13.25 24.36 -31.55
N GLY A 22 -12.62 25.18 -32.41
CA GLY A 22 -13.30 25.81 -33.54
C GLY A 22 -14.54 26.60 -33.11
N ALA A 23 -15.70 26.26 -33.67
CA ALA A 23 -16.96 26.97 -33.44
C ALA A 23 -17.37 27.04 -31.96
N ASP A 24 -17.12 25.99 -31.16
CA ASP A 24 -17.46 25.99 -29.73
C ASP A 24 -16.60 27.01 -28.97
N ARG A 25 -15.30 27.04 -29.25
CA ARG A 25 -14.37 28.03 -28.67
C ARG A 25 -14.80 29.44 -29.03
N ASP A 26 -15.15 29.67 -30.29
CA ASP A 26 -15.51 31.01 -30.78
C ASP A 26 -16.84 31.48 -30.15
N ALA A 27 -17.81 30.58 -29.98
CA ALA A 27 -19.05 30.88 -29.25
C ALA A 27 -18.79 31.19 -27.76
N MET A 28 -17.87 30.46 -27.12
CA MET A 28 -17.48 30.72 -25.72
C MET A 28 -16.75 32.07 -25.57
N LEU A 29 -15.83 32.40 -26.49
CA LEU A 29 -15.15 33.69 -26.52
C LEU A 29 -16.14 34.85 -26.65
N GLN A 30 -17.14 34.72 -27.52
CA GLN A 30 -18.21 35.70 -27.65
C GLN A 30 -19.02 35.85 -26.35
N ALA A 31 -19.33 34.74 -25.67
CA ALA A 31 -20.09 34.76 -24.42
C ALA A 31 -19.34 35.47 -23.27
N VAL A 32 -18.01 35.43 -23.28
CA VAL A 32 -17.17 36.12 -22.28
C VAL A 32 -16.64 37.47 -22.77
N VAL A 33 -17.05 37.92 -23.96
CA VAL A 33 -16.65 39.21 -24.56
C VAL A 33 -15.13 39.32 -24.73
N ALA A 34 -14.51 38.26 -25.25
CA ALA A 34 -13.11 38.26 -25.63
C ALA A 34 -12.97 38.02 -27.15
N ASP A 35 -12.10 38.78 -27.80
CA ASP A 35 -11.88 38.71 -29.26
C ASP A 35 -11.02 37.49 -29.66
N SER A 36 -10.22 36.98 -28.72
CA SER A 36 -9.35 35.82 -28.92
C SER A 36 -8.96 35.18 -27.59
N LEU A 37 -8.32 34.00 -27.64
CA LEU A 37 -7.70 33.42 -26.44
C LEU A 37 -6.60 34.32 -25.85
N ASN A 38 -5.86 35.06 -26.69
CA ASN A 38 -4.83 35.99 -26.20
C ASN A 38 -5.45 37.17 -25.45
N ASP A 39 -6.52 37.74 -26.00
CA ASP A 39 -7.29 38.82 -25.35
C ASP A 39 -7.89 38.33 -24.03
N LEU A 40 -8.51 37.14 -24.01
CA LEU A 40 -8.99 36.53 -22.76
C LEU A 40 -7.87 36.39 -21.70
N MET A 41 -6.68 35.98 -22.11
CA MET A 41 -5.52 35.85 -21.22
C MET A 41 -5.02 37.21 -20.71
N ASP A 42 -5.03 38.26 -21.56
CA ASP A 42 -4.66 39.63 -21.16
C ASP A 42 -5.67 40.23 -20.18
N GLN A 43 -6.95 39.89 -20.30
CA GLN A 43 -7.99 40.28 -19.36
C GLN A 43 -7.91 39.52 -18.03
N ALA A 44 -7.50 38.25 -18.05
CA ALA A 44 -7.54 37.36 -16.88
C ALA A 44 -6.24 37.32 -16.06
N VAL A 45 -5.07 37.35 -16.70
CA VAL A 45 -3.76 37.17 -16.05
C VAL A 45 -3.01 38.48 -15.98
N PRO A 46 -2.65 38.98 -14.77
CA PRO A 46 -1.92 40.23 -14.64
C PRO A 46 -0.59 40.21 -15.42
N PRO A 47 -0.31 41.24 -16.25
CA PRO A 47 0.90 41.27 -17.07
C PRO A 47 2.21 41.15 -16.27
N SER A 48 2.22 41.64 -15.03
CA SER A 48 3.39 41.62 -14.14
C SER A 48 3.85 40.22 -13.74
N ILE A 49 3.00 39.20 -13.90
CA ILE A 49 3.33 37.80 -13.58
C ILE A 49 3.25 36.87 -14.80
N ARG A 50 2.85 37.39 -15.98
CA ARG A 50 2.76 36.60 -17.20
C ARG A 50 4.16 36.33 -17.74
N MET A 51 4.45 35.06 -18.05
CA MET A 51 5.70 34.68 -18.69
C MET A 51 5.82 35.32 -20.08
N SER A 52 6.99 35.87 -20.40
CA SER A 52 7.34 36.32 -21.75
C SER A 52 7.97 35.18 -22.55
N GLY A 53 7.52 34.95 -23.79
CA GLY A 53 8.05 33.91 -24.66
C GLY A 53 7.33 32.57 -24.54
N GLU A 54 7.90 31.53 -25.13
CA GLU A 54 7.38 30.16 -25.13
C GLU A 54 8.15 29.29 -24.13
N LEU A 55 7.55 28.17 -23.70
CA LEU A 55 8.26 27.19 -22.89
C LEU A 55 9.33 26.48 -23.74
N GLU A 56 10.55 26.40 -23.24
CA GLU A 56 11.64 25.65 -23.88
C GLU A 56 11.44 24.14 -23.67
N LEU A 57 10.56 23.53 -24.47
CA LEU A 57 10.25 22.10 -24.43
C LEU A 57 10.62 21.43 -25.77
N PRO A 58 10.94 20.12 -25.76
CA PRO A 58 10.95 19.35 -27.00
C PRO A 58 9.62 19.50 -27.74
N GLY A 59 9.66 19.43 -29.07
CA GLY A 59 8.46 19.45 -29.89
C GLY A 59 7.47 18.32 -29.52
N PRO A 60 6.20 18.48 -29.89
CA PRO A 60 5.15 17.52 -29.56
C PRO A 60 5.41 16.18 -30.25
N ARG A 61 4.88 15.11 -29.65
CA ARG A 61 4.99 13.75 -30.15
C ARG A 61 3.60 13.17 -30.28
N THR A 62 3.39 12.34 -31.29
CA THR A 62 2.15 11.56 -31.39
C THR A 62 2.05 10.58 -30.22
N GLU A 63 0.84 10.15 -29.89
CA GLU A 63 0.61 9.14 -28.84
C GLU A 63 1.45 7.86 -29.06
N ALA A 64 1.59 7.43 -30.32
CA ALA A 64 2.39 6.26 -30.68
C ALA A 64 3.89 6.46 -30.45
N GLN A 65 4.42 7.64 -30.76
CA GLN A 65 5.83 7.98 -30.53
C GLN A 65 6.14 8.03 -29.03
N ALA A 66 5.28 8.70 -28.25
CA ALA A 66 5.43 8.79 -26.81
C ALA A 66 5.47 7.40 -26.14
N LEU A 67 4.59 6.48 -26.54
CA LEU A 67 4.61 5.09 -26.04
C LEU A 67 5.86 4.32 -26.47
N ALA A 68 6.30 4.46 -27.72
CA ALA A 68 7.49 3.76 -28.20
C ALA A 68 8.75 4.19 -27.44
N GLU A 69 8.89 5.48 -27.18
CA GLU A 69 10.02 6.04 -26.43
C GLU A 69 9.97 5.66 -24.96
N LEU A 70 8.79 5.75 -24.34
CA LEU A 70 8.66 5.34 -22.95
C LEU A 70 8.93 3.84 -22.80
N ALA A 71 8.56 3.01 -23.78
CA ALA A 71 8.88 1.58 -23.79
C ALA A 71 10.39 1.34 -23.92
N GLU A 72 11.11 2.14 -24.72
CA GLU A 72 12.58 2.10 -24.77
C GLU A 72 13.20 2.49 -23.42
N MET A 73 12.65 3.51 -22.75
CA MET A 73 13.11 3.91 -21.41
C MET A 73 12.83 2.81 -20.38
N ALA A 74 11.61 2.26 -20.36
CA ALA A 74 11.21 1.19 -19.46
C ALA A 74 12.04 -0.09 -19.68
N GLY A 75 12.40 -0.40 -20.94
CA GLY A 75 13.26 -1.53 -21.29
C GLY A 75 14.70 -1.44 -20.77
N LYS A 76 15.11 -0.29 -20.23
CA LYS A 76 16.41 -0.12 -19.53
C LYS A 76 16.36 -0.63 -18.10
N ASN A 77 15.16 -0.82 -17.52
CA ASN A 77 15.00 -1.39 -16.20
C ASN A 77 15.35 -2.88 -16.23
N GLN A 78 16.00 -3.37 -15.18
CA GLN A 78 16.22 -4.80 -14.97
C GLN A 78 15.23 -5.29 -13.93
N VAL A 79 14.34 -6.19 -14.33
CA VAL A 79 13.35 -6.80 -13.44
C VAL A 79 13.93 -8.10 -12.88
N LEU A 80 14.53 -8.00 -11.69
CA LEU A 80 15.04 -9.15 -10.93
C LEU A 80 13.98 -9.63 -9.94
N LYS A 81 14.05 -10.91 -9.55
CA LYS A 81 13.30 -11.39 -8.38
C LYS A 81 13.88 -10.74 -7.12
N SER A 82 13.08 -9.96 -6.42
CA SER A 82 13.59 -9.11 -5.34
C SER A 82 13.10 -9.58 -3.97
N TYR A 83 13.98 -10.27 -3.25
CA TYR A 83 13.75 -10.79 -1.90
C TYR A 83 14.27 -9.84 -0.82
N ILE A 84 14.21 -8.53 -1.09
CA ILE A 84 14.71 -7.49 -0.18
C ILE A 84 13.78 -7.35 1.04
N GLY A 85 12.47 -7.49 0.83
CA GLY A 85 11.45 -7.26 1.85
C GLY A 85 11.36 -5.78 2.21
N MET A 86 11.54 -5.47 3.50
CA MET A 86 11.47 -4.09 4.03
C MET A 86 10.13 -3.40 3.76
N GLY A 87 9.03 -4.15 3.82
CA GLY A 87 7.66 -3.65 3.63
C GLY A 87 7.13 -3.74 2.19
N TYR A 88 7.95 -4.22 1.24
CA TYR A 88 7.55 -4.44 -0.15
C TYR A 88 7.84 -5.89 -0.54
N HIS A 89 6.81 -6.58 -1.04
CA HIS A 89 6.87 -7.99 -1.40
C HIS A 89 6.19 -8.18 -2.75
N ASP A 90 6.73 -9.02 -3.62
CA ASP A 90 6.07 -9.26 -4.90
C ASP A 90 4.70 -9.92 -4.68
N THR A 91 3.76 -9.68 -5.59
CA THR A 91 2.40 -10.22 -5.49
C THR A 91 1.79 -10.39 -6.86
N ILE A 92 0.90 -11.38 -6.98
CA ILE A 92 0.21 -11.65 -8.21
C ILE A 92 -1.07 -10.81 -8.22
N THR A 93 -1.10 -9.77 -9.04
CA THR A 93 -2.35 -9.02 -9.28
C THR A 93 -3.28 -9.89 -10.13
N PRO A 94 -4.45 -10.33 -9.63
CA PRO A 94 -5.35 -11.16 -10.43
C PRO A 94 -5.79 -10.41 -11.70
N SER A 95 -5.67 -11.05 -12.87
CA SER A 95 -5.93 -10.40 -14.16
C SER A 95 -7.32 -9.78 -14.27
N VAL A 96 -8.32 -10.38 -13.61
CA VAL A 96 -9.68 -9.84 -13.53
C VAL A 96 -9.74 -8.50 -12.78
N ILE A 97 -8.92 -8.31 -11.76
CA ILE A 97 -8.82 -7.07 -10.98
C ILE A 97 -7.99 -6.05 -11.75
N LEU A 98 -6.85 -6.46 -12.32
CA LEU A 98 -6.02 -5.59 -13.17
C LEU A 98 -6.87 -4.94 -14.27
N ARG A 99 -7.55 -5.76 -15.06
CA ARG A 99 -8.31 -5.30 -16.23
C ARG A 99 -9.60 -4.55 -15.88
N ASN A 100 -10.38 -5.05 -14.92
CA ASN A 100 -11.73 -4.54 -14.66
C ASN A 100 -11.81 -3.53 -13.51
N LEU A 101 -10.68 -3.21 -12.87
CA LEU A 101 -10.59 -2.19 -11.82
C LEU A 101 -9.42 -1.22 -12.06
N LEU A 102 -8.18 -1.72 -12.09
CA LEU A 102 -7.00 -0.85 -12.17
C LEU A 102 -6.88 -0.14 -13.54
N GLU A 103 -7.15 -0.87 -14.62
CA GLU A 103 -7.11 -0.36 -16.00
C GLU A 103 -8.46 0.20 -16.49
N HIS A 104 -9.47 0.29 -15.61
CA HIS A 104 -10.83 0.66 -15.99
C HIS A 104 -11.19 2.10 -15.60
N PRO A 105 -11.47 3.02 -16.56
CA PRO A 105 -11.69 4.44 -16.26
C PRO A 105 -12.90 4.71 -15.36
N GLY A 106 -13.93 3.87 -15.40
CA GLY A 106 -15.06 3.94 -14.46
C GLY A 106 -14.66 3.82 -12.98
N TRP A 107 -13.46 3.31 -12.67
CA TRP A 107 -12.92 3.17 -11.32
C TRP A 107 -11.87 4.24 -10.95
N TYR A 108 -11.04 4.67 -11.90
CA TYR A 108 -9.93 5.60 -11.60
C TYR A 108 -10.20 7.07 -11.95
N THR A 109 -11.24 7.40 -12.72
CA THR A 109 -11.50 8.80 -13.13
C THR A 109 -12.43 9.56 -12.19
N ALA A 110 -13.14 8.88 -11.29
CA ALA A 110 -13.88 9.54 -10.21
C ALA A 110 -12.92 10.05 -9.13
N TYR A 111 -13.40 10.95 -8.28
CA TYR A 111 -12.64 11.45 -7.13
C TYR A 111 -13.29 11.04 -5.80
N THR A 112 -12.89 11.70 -4.72
CA THR A 112 -13.45 11.53 -3.37
C THR A 112 -14.98 11.42 -3.41
N PRO A 113 -15.61 10.46 -2.72
CA PRO A 113 -17.06 10.24 -2.73
C PRO A 113 -17.82 11.29 -1.91
N TYR A 114 -17.64 12.59 -2.22
CA TYR A 114 -18.33 13.70 -1.58
C TYR A 114 -19.85 13.62 -1.75
N GLN A 115 -20.30 13.20 -2.93
CA GLN A 115 -21.71 12.96 -3.26
C GLN A 115 -22.01 11.47 -3.12
N ALA A 116 -22.46 11.05 -1.93
CA ALA A 116 -22.53 9.64 -1.55
C ALA A 116 -23.52 8.84 -2.43
N GLU A 117 -24.63 9.45 -2.82
CA GLU A 117 -25.72 8.84 -3.58
C GLU A 117 -25.30 8.34 -4.97
N ILE A 118 -24.26 8.95 -5.54
CA ILE A 118 -23.67 8.62 -6.85
C ILE A 118 -22.24 8.06 -6.72
N SER A 119 -21.94 7.51 -5.53
CA SER A 119 -20.63 6.96 -5.18
C SER A 119 -20.71 5.68 -4.34
N GLN A 120 -21.87 5.00 -4.33
CA GLN A 120 -22.09 3.84 -3.46
C GLN A 120 -21.21 2.65 -3.79
N GLY A 121 -20.74 2.52 -5.03
CA GLY A 121 -19.85 1.46 -5.48
C GLY A 121 -18.49 1.51 -4.80
N ARG A 122 -17.75 2.61 -4.98
CA ARG A 122 -16.45 2.77 -4.30
C ARG A 122 -16.56 2.92 -2.78
N LEU A 123 -17.68 3.45 -2.27
CA LEU A 123 -17.94 3.44 -0.83
C LEU A 123 -18.10 2.01 -0.28
N GLU A 124 -18.73 1.11 -1.03
CA GLU A 124 -18.84 -0.31 -0.65
C GLU A 124 -17.47 -1.00 -0.66
N MET A 125 -16.64 -0.76 -1.69
CA MET A 125 -15.27 -1.29 -1.72
C MET A 125 -14.41 -0.77 -0.58
N LEU A 126 -14.51 0.51 -0.23
CA LEU A 126 -13.77 1.07 0.91
C LEU A 126 -14.28 0.52 2.25
N LEU A 127 -15.58 0.19 2.37
CA LEU A 127 -16.09 -0.49 3.56
C LEU A 127 -15.57 -1.94 3.64
N ASN A 128 -15.49 -2.65 2.51
CA ASN A 128 -14.86 -3.97 2.45
C ASN A 128 -13.37 -3.90 2.82
N PHE A 129 -12.65 -2.87 2.38
CA PHE A 129 -11.27 -2.61 2.82
C PHE A 129 -11.20 -2.41 4.33
N GLN A 130 -12.06 -1.58 4.91
CA GLN A 130 -12.10 -1.39 6.37
C GLN A 130 -12.38 -2.71 7.10
N GLN A 131 -13.33 -3.52 6.61
CA GLN A 131 -13.64 -4.83 7.20
C GLN A 131 -12.44 -5.78 7.13
N LEU A 132 -11.76 -5.82 5.99
CA LEU A 132 -10.53 -6.60 5.80
C LEU A 132 -9.46 -6.23 6.85
N ILE A 133 -9.22 -4.92 7.04
CA ILE A 133 -8.24 -4.47 8.03
C ILE A 133 -8.70 -4.80 9.45
N MET A 134 -9.98 -4.58 9.79
CA MET A 134 -10.52 -4.89 11.13
C MET A 134 -10.35 -6.38 11.46
N ASP A 135 -10.74 -7.28 10.56
CA ASP A 135 -10.67 -8.73 10.76
C ASP A 135 -9.22 -9.23 10.88
N LEU A 136 -8.32 -8.75 10.02
CA LEU A 136 -6.93 -9.19 10.04
C LEU A 136 -6.15 -8.63 11.23
N THR A 137 -6.46 -7.42 11.68
CA THR A 137 -5.74 -6.77 12.80
C THR A 137 -6.37 -7.04 14.16
N GLY A 138 -7.63 -7.51 14.22
CA GLY A 138 -8.39 -7.68 15.46
C GLY A 138 -8.81 -6.35 16.11
N MET A 139 -8.90 -5.28 15.31
CA MET A 139 -9.25 -3.93 15.76
C MET A 139 -10.72 -3.59 15.47
N ASP A 140 -11.28 -2.64 16.23
CA ASP A 140 -12.71 -2.33 16.18
C ASP A 140 -13.08 -1.40 15.01
N VAL A 141 -12.12 -0.59 14.54
CA VAL A 141 -12.34 0.38 13.46
C VAL A 141 -11.07 0.57 12.64
N ALA A 142 -11.21 0.66 11.32
CA ALA A 142 -10.14 0.99 10.38
C ALA A 142 -10.57 2.16 9.47
N ASN A 143 -9.60 2.94 9.00
CA ASN A 143 -9.84 4.04 8.07
C ASN A 143 -9.88 3.57 6.59
N ALA A 144 -10.24 4.49 5.70
CA ALA A 144 -10.30 4.27 4.26
C ALA A 144 -8.98 4.60 3.55
N SER A 145 -7.87 4.09 4.12
CA SER A 145 -6.45 4.24 3.73
C SER A 145 -5.72 5.52 4.17
N LEU A 146 -4.39 5.39 4.22
CA LEU A 146 -3.35 6.42 4.28
C LEU A 146 -2.41 6.30 3.08
N LEU A 147 -1.30 7.04 3.08
CA LEU A 147 -0.42 7.18 1.91
C LEU A 147 0.54 6.00 1.72
N ASP A 148 1.12 5.49 2.79
CA ASP A 148 2.04 4.35 2.85
C ASP A 148 2.20 3.91 4.33
N GLU A 149 3.00 2.86 4.61
CA GLU A 149 3.25 2.38 5.97
C GLU A 149 3.98 3.41 6.85
N ALA A 150 5.01 4.06 6.32
CA ALA A 150 5.88 4.95 7.09
C ALA A 150 5.12 6.21 7.57
N THR A 151 4.28 6.77 6.72
CA THR A 151 3.37 7.86 7.06
C THR A 151 2.24 7.39 7.98
N ALA A 152 1.74 6.15 7.84
CA ALA A 152 0.79 5.58 8.79
C ALA A 152 1.37 5.44 10.20
N ALA A 153 2.63 5.01 10.31
CA ALA A 153 3.36 4.98 11.58
C ALA A 153 3.56 6.38 12.18
N ALA A 154 3.87 7.39 11.37
CA ALA A 154 3.93 8.77 11.84
C ALA A 154 2.57 9.33 12.28
N GLU A 155 1.49 8.95 11.60
CA GLU A 155 0.13 9.25 12.07
C GLU A 155 -0.17 8.54 13.39
N ALA A 156 0.30 7.30 13.59
CA ALA A 156 0.19 6.61 14.88
C ALA A 156 0.93 7.35 16.00
N MET A 157 2.15 7.85 15.74
CA MET A 157 2.90 8.67 16.70
C MET A 157 2.10 9.91 17.15
N THR A 158 1.52 10.67 16.21
CA THR A 158 0.75 11.87 16.58
C THR A 158 -0.63 11.54 17.16
N PHE A 159 -1.26 10.45 16.72
CA PHE A 159 -2.49 9.91 17.29
C PHE A 159 -2.29 9.50 18.76
N CYS A 160 -1.22 8.75 19.06
CA CYS A 160 -0.88 8.35 20.42
C CYS A 160 -0.67 9.57 21.32
N LYS A 161 0.00 10.63 20.83
CA LYS A 161 0.17 11.88 21.58
C LYS A 161 -1.16 12.56 21.93
N ARG A 162 -2.16 12.46 21.05
CA ARG A 162 -3.48 13.07 21.21
C ARG A 162 -4.39 12.29 22.16
N VAL A 163 -4.22 10.97 22.21
CA VAL A 163 -5.10 10.04 22.93
C VAL A 163 -4.52 9.62 24.29
N SER A 164 -3.21 9.44 24.36
CA SER A 164 -2.51 9.01 25.57
C SER A 164 -2.75 9.96 26.75
N ARG A 165 -2.80 9.40 27.96
CA ARG A 165 -2.89 10.16 29.21
C ARG A 165 -1.52 10.59 29.73
N SER A 166 -0.45 9.98 29.22
CA SER A 166 0.92 10.30 29.61
C SER A 166 1.25 11.77 29.31
N LYS A 167 2.07 12.37 30.19
CA LYS A 167 2.62 13.72 30.00
C LYS A 167 3.97 13.72 29.31
N SER A 168 4.56 12.54 29.08
CA SER A 168 5.82 12.39 28.38
C SER A 168 5.77 13.03 27.00
N ASN A 169 6.94 13.50 26.56
CA ASN A 169 7.15 13.98 25.21
C ASN A 169 7.89 12.97 24.31
N ARG A 170 8.17 11.78 24.86
CA ARG A 170 8.88 10.70 24.19
C ARG A 170 7.95 9.73 23.50
N PHE A 171 8.33 9.33 22.30
CA PHE A 171 7.75 8.21 21.57
C PHE A 171 8.83 7.16 21.36
N PHE A 172 8.61 5.96 21.88
CA PHE A 172 9.55 4.85 21.71
C PHE A 172 9.28 4.16 20.37
N VAL A 173 10.34 3.77 19.67
CA VAL A 173 10.26 2.96 18.46
C VAL A 173 11.25 1.81 18.58
N THR A 174 10.77 0.60 18.32
CA THR A 174 11.63 -0.57 18.27
C THR A 174 12.73 -0.43 17.21
N ASP A 175 13.93 -0.88 17.51
CA ASP A 175 15.08 -0.83 16.61
C ASP A 175 14.99 -1.82 15.42
N ASP A 176 14.01 -2.71 15.45
CA ASP A 176 13.65 -3.63 14.36
C ASP A 176 12.46 -3.16 13.51
N CYS A 177 12.08 -1.87 13.58
CA CYS A 177 11.20 -1.26 12.58
C CYS A 177 11.91 -1.14 11.22
N HIS A 178 11.15 -1.01 10.13
CA HIS A 178 11.74 -0.72 8.82
C HIS A 178 12.48 0.63 8.84
N PRO A 179 13.68 0.74 8.24
CA PRO A 179 14.52 1.93 8.34
C PRO A 179 13.85 3.18 7.75
N GLN A 180 13.12 3.05 6.63
CA GLN A 180 12.37 4.16 6.05
C GLN A 180 11.21 4.62 6.95
N THR A 181 10.63 3.72 7.76
CA THR A 181 9.62 4.07 8.76
C THR A 181 10.26 4.92 9.87
N LEU A 182 11.46 4.56 10.33
CA LEU A 182 12.23 5.36 11.28
C LEU A 182 12.56 6.76 10.74
N ASP A 183 12.95 6.86 9.48
CA ASP A 183 13.32 8.15 8.87
C ASP A 183 12.11 9.09 8.73
N VAL A 184 10.94 8.57 8.35
CA VAL A 184 9.70 9.36 8.32
C VAL A 184 9.26 9.76 9.73
N LEU A 185 9.39 8.88 10.73
CA LEU A 185 9.09 9.21 12.13
C LEU A 185 9.96 10.34 12.65
N LYS A 186 11.29 10.27 12.44
CA LYS A 186 12.23 11.35 12.80
C LYS A 186 11.84 12.67 12.16
N THR A 187 11.59 12.64 10.84
CA THR A 187 11.21 13.81 10.04
C THR A 187 9.90 14.45 10.54
N ARG A 188 8.93 13.64 10.97
CA ARG A 188 7.64 14.12 11.48
C ARG A 188 7.71 14.57 12.94
N ALA A 189 8.60 13.99 13.74
CA ALA A 189 8.79 14.32 15.15
C ALA A 189 9.46 15.69 15.32
N GLU A 190 10.50 15.98 14.51
CA GLU A 190 11.30 17.21 14.59
C GLU A 190 10.49 18.51 14.61
N PRO A 191 9.62 18.82 13.63
CA PRO A 191 8.87 20.08 13.62
C PRO A 191 7.78 20.16 14.70
N LEU A 192 7.41 19.02 15.30
CA LEU A 192 6.47 18.95 16.41
C LEU A 192 7.16 19.01 17.77
N GLY A 193 8.51 19.02 17.80
CA GLY A 193 9.31 18.97 19.01
C GLY A 193 9.09 17.70 19.82
N LEU A 194 8.76 16.57 19.18
CA LEU A 194 8.58 15.26 19.83
C LEU A 194 9.94 14.56 19.93
N GLU A 195 10.23 13.91 21.07
CA GLU A 195 11.47 13.16 21.26
C GLU A 195 11.27 11.72 20.79
N LEU A 196 12.04 11.28 19.79
CA LEU A 196 12.01 9.90 19.31
C LEU A 196 13.11 9.10 20.01
N VAL A 197 12.73 8.02 20.69
CA VAL A 197 13.68 7.09 21.33
C VAL A 197 13.67 5.79 20.53
N VAL A 198 14.80 5.43 19.94
CA VAL A 198 14.95 4.18 19.18
C VAL A 198 15.77 3.20 20.01
N GLY A 199 15.27 1.98 20.20
CA GLY A 199 16.01 0.96 20.93
C GLY A 199 15.27 -0.37 21.02
N ASN A 200 15.89 -1.31 21.72
CA ASN A 200 15.31 -2.61 21.99
C ASN A 200 14.17 -2.47 23.03
N PRO A 201 12.92 -2.84 22.71
CA PRO A 201 11.79 -2.66 23.61
C PRO A 201 11.86 -3.54 24.86
N TRP A 202 12.77 -4.53 24.91
CA TRP A 202 12.95 -5.46 26.02
C TRP A 202 13.92 -4.97 27.11
N ASP A 203 14.69 -3.92 26.86
CA ASP A 203 15.68 -3.38 27.83
C ASP A 203 15.02 -2.60 28.98
N GLY A 204 13.68 -2.52 28.97
CA GLY A 204 12.84 -1.88 29.98
C GLY A 204 12.04 -0.73 29.41
N CYS A 205 10.77 -0.61 29.80
CA CYS A 205 9.92 0.47 29.33
C CYS A 205 10.40 1.82 29.89
N GLU A 206 10.69 2.78 29.01
CA GLU A 206 10.95 4.16 29.38
C GLU A 206 9.65 4.95 29.62
N ASP A 207 9.77 6.19 30.13
CA ASP A 207 8.62 7.12 30.17
C ASP A 207 8.30 7.62 28.75
N ALA A 208 7.27 7.07 28.12
CA ALA A 208 6.80 7.45 26.79
C ALA A 208 5.28 7.63 26.77
N TYR A 209 4.77 8.44 25.84
CA TYR A 209 3.33 8.52 25.61
C TYR A 209 2.83 7.42 24.68
N GLY A 210 3.73 6.78 23.93
CA GLY A 210 3.43 5.63 23.11
C GLY A 210 4.70 4.91 22.65
N VAL A 211 4.49 3.70 22.18
CA VAL A 211 5.50 2.83 21.60
C VAL A 211 5.04 2.34 20.23
N LEU A 212 5.95 2.31 19.24
CA LEU A 212 5.75 1.61 17.97
C LEU A 212 6.60 0.33 17.96
N LEU A 213 5.93 -0.80 17.77
CA LEU A 213 6.51 -2.13 17.58
C LEU A 213 6.31 -2.58 16.12
N GLN A 214 7.12 -3.51 15.63
CA GLN A 214 6.96 -4.13 14.31
C GLN A 214 6.63 -5.63 14.46
N TYR A 215 5.70 -6.15 13.66
CA TYR A 215 5.26 -7.54 13.76
C TYR A 215 4.86 -8.15 12.40
N PRO A 216 5.67 -9.05 11.82
CA PRO A 216 7.03 -9.46 12.24
C PRO A 216 8.06 -8.32 12.18
N GLY A 217 9.17 -8.45 12.90
CA GLY A 217 10.26 -7.47 12.87
C GLY A 217 10.91 -7.36 11.49
N THR A 218 11.65 -6.27 11.24
CA THR A 218 12.29 -6.03 9.93
C THR A 218 13.31 -7.11 9.54
N PHE A 219 13.84 -7.86 10.51
CA PHE A 219 14.78 -8.96 10.33
C PHE A 219 14.10 -10.33 10.21
N GLY A 220 12.76 -10.37 10.33
CA GLY A 220 11.93 -11.55 10.17
C GLY A 220 11.47 -12.18 11.49
N ASP A 221 12.05 -11.79 12.62
CA ASP A 221 11.73 -12.37 13.93
C ASP A 221 10.28 -12.15 14.36
N ILE A 222 9.70 -13.16 15.01
CA ILE A 222 8.35 -13.11 15.59
C ILE A 222 8.48 -13.15 17.10
N SER A 223 8.13 -12.04 17.74
CA SER A 223 8.21 -11.90 19.19
C SER A 223 6.84 -11.98 19.87
N SER A 224 6.82 -12.48 21.10
CA SER A 224 5.60 -12.53 21.94
C SER A 224 5.30 -11.17 22.57
N LEU A 225 4.63 -10.29 21.83
CA LEU A 225 4.47 -8.89 22.23
C LEU A 225 3.41 -8.62 23.33
N GLY A 226 2.67 -9.62 23.80
CA GLY A 226 1.54 -9.42 24.72
C GLY A 226 1.94 -8.87 26.09
N GLU A 227 2.89 -9.51 26.78
CA GLU A 227 3.37 -9.04 28.08
C GLU A 227 4.07 -7.68 27.97
N LEU A 228 4.85 -7.50 26.91
CA LEU A 228 5.51 -6.22 26.60
C LEU A 228 4.48 -5.10 26.41
N SER A 229 3.40 -5.36 25.66
CA SER A 229 2.32 -4.40 25.43
C SER A 229 1.66 -3.99 26.75
N ALA A 230 1.37 -4.97 27.62
CA ALA A 230 0.80 -4.70 28.94
C ALA A 230 1.72 -3.81 29.81
N GLN A 231 3.04 -4.06 29.82
CA GLN A 231 4.00 -3.26 30.59
C GLN A 231 4.04 -1.79 30.14
N TRP A 232 3.94 -1.52 28.83
CA TRP A 232 3.85 -0.15 28.30
C TRP A 232 2.53 0.52 28.70
N GLN A 233 1.42 -0.21 28.62
CA GLN A 233 0.10 0.30 28.95
C GLN A 233 -0.09 0.59 30.45
N GLU A 234 0.50 -0.24 31.33
CA GLU A 234 0.50 0.01 32.79
C GLU A 234 1.15 1.36 33.14
N ARG A 235 2.07 1.85 32.30
CA ARG A 235 2.72 3.16 32.44
C ARG A 235 1.97 4.29 31.72
N GLY A 236 0.82 3.99 31.13
CA GLY A 236 -0.03 4.95 30.42
C GLY A 236 0.42 5.25 28.99
N ALA A 237 1.35 4.48 28.42
CA ALA A 237 1.73 4.58 27.02
C ALA A 237 0.71 3.84 26.13
N MET A 238 0.49 4.35 24.92
CA MET A 238 -0.29 3.67 23.88
C MET A 238 0.61 2.71 23.09
N VAL A 239 0.13 1.52 22.76
CA VAL A 239 0.87 0.53 21.97
C VAL A 239 0.40 0.54 20.52
N ALA A 240 1.28 0.98 19.61
CA ALA A 240 1.10 0.90 18.17
C ALA A 240 1.93 -0.26 17.60
N VAL A 241 1.37 -0.99 16.63
CA VAL A 241 2.06 -2.09 15.96
C VAL A 241 2.00 -1.89 14.44
N ALA A 242 3.15 -1.82 13.79
CA ALA A 242 3.27 -1.93 12.34
C ALA A 242 3.27 -3.42 11.96
N ALA A 243 2.31 -3.87 11.14
CA ALA A 243 2.09 -5.28 10.86
C ALA A 243 1.83 -5.58 9.37
N ASP A 244 2.27 -6.76 8.94
CA ASP A 244 2.05 -7.28 7.58
C ASP A 244 0.74 -8.08 7.49
N LEU A 245 -0.18 -7.69 6.60
CA LEU A 245 -1.51 -8.31 6.50
C LEU A 245 -1.47 -9.80 6.12
N LEU A 246 -0.52 -10.24 5.29
CA LEU A 246 -0.43 -11.64 4.89
C LEU A 246 0.09 -12.50 6.05
N SER A 247 1.03 -11.98 6.84
CA SER A 247 1.50 -12.64 8.05
C SER A 247 0.36 -12.84 9.06
N LEU A 248 -0.53 -11.85 9.21
CA LEU A 248 -1.68 -11.88 10.12
C LEU A 248 -2.77 -12.88 9.72
N VAL A 249 -2.67 -13.49 8.53
CA VAL A 249 -3.49 -14.65 8.17
C VAL A 249 -3.13 -15.87 9.03
N LEU A 250 -1.84 -16.03 9.37
CA LEU A 250 -1.33 -17.16 10.18
C LEU A 250 -0.93 -16.77 11.59
N LEU A 251 -0.68 -15.48 11.84
CA LEU A 251 -0.24 -14.95 13.13
C LEU A 251 -1.40 -14.44 13.96
N LYS A 252 -1.30 -14.64 15.28
CA LYS A 252 -2.18 -14.01 16.27
C LYS A 252 -2.15 -12.50 16.04
N PRO A 253 -3.31 -11.86 15.77
CA PRO A 253 -3.33 -10.46 15.37
C PRO A 253 -3.13 -9.52 16.56
N PRO A 254 -2.62 -8.29 16.34
CA PRO A 254 -2.29 -7.36 17.42
C PRO A 254 -3.46 -7.00 18.35
N GLY A 255 -4.68 -6.99 17.82
CA GLY A 255 -5.91 -6.81 18.59
C GLY A 255 -6.08 -7.79 19.75
N GLU A 256 -5.62 -9.03 19.58
CA GLU A 256 -5.78 -10.10 20.58
C GLU A 256 -4.68 -10.12 21.66
N PHE A 257 -3.62 -9.33 21.48
CA PHE A 257 -2.58 -9.17 22.50
C PHE A 257 -2.49 -7.75 23.05
N GLY A 258 -3.53 -6.95 22.82
CA GLY A 258 -3.74 -5.69 23.53
C GLY A 258 -3.24 -4.44 22.82
N ALA A 259 -2.84 -4.49 21.54
CA ALA A 259 -2.46 -3.28 20.83
C ALA A 259 -3.61 -2.24 20.79
N ASP A 260 -3.26 -0.96 20.79
CA ASP A 260 -4.19 0.17 20.71
C ASP A 260 -4.35 0.66 19.26
N VAL A 261 -3.30 0.54 18.46
CA VAL A 261 -3.23 0.96 17.06
C VAL A 261 -2.50 -0.09 16.23
N VAL A 262 -2.99 -0.37 15.03
CA VAL A 262 -2.27 -1.18 14.03
C VAL A 262 -2.16 -0.42 12.72
N VAL A 263 -0.97 -0.39 12.16
CA VAL A 263 -0.66 0.26 10.89
C VAL A 263 0.13 -0.70 9.99
N GLY A 264 0.28 -0.36 8.71
CA GLY A 264 1.06 -1.15 7.77
C GLY A 264 0.70 -0.82 6.34
N SER A 265 1.19 -1.64 5.41
CA SER A 265 0.87 -1.58 3.99
C SER A 265 -0.09 -2.70 3.58
N ALA A 266 -1.05 -2.37 2.70
CA ALA A 266 -1.89 -3.36 2.02
C ALA A 266 -1.32 -3.79 0.65
N GLN A 267 -0.07 -3.45 0.32
CA GLN A 267 0.54 -3.64 -0.99
C GLN A 267 0.47 -5.09 -1.49
N ARG A 268 0.91 -6.06 -0.67
CA ARG A 268 1.03 -7.46 -1.09
C ARG A 268 -0.30 -8.20 -1.26
N PHE A 269 -1.42 -7.49 -1.14
CA PHE A 269 -2.74 -7.97 -1.54
C PHE A 269 -3.04 -7.52 -2.97
N GLY A 270 -2.25 -8.03 -3.92
CA GLY A 270 -2.47 -7.86 -5.34
C GLY A 270 -2.22 -6.46 -5.89
N VAL A 271 -1.42 -5.62 -5.22
CA VAL A 271 -0.97 -4.34 -5.77
C VAL A 271 0.50 -4.45 -6.20
N PRO A 272 0.87 -4.14 -7.46
CA PRO A 272 2.27 -4.20 -7.91
C PRO A 272 3.21 -3.36 -7.04
N MET A 273 4.48 -3.78 -6.92
CA MET A 273 5.49 -3.04 -6.13
C MET A 273 5.68 -1.59 -6.62
N GLY A 274 5.49 -1.31 -7.91
CA GLY A 274 5.44 0.05 -8.45
C GLY A 274 6.68 0.91 -8.18
N TYR A 275 7.84 0.29 -7.93
CA TYR A 275 9.08 0.96 -7.51
C TYR A 275 8.86 1.93 -6.31
N GLY A 276 7.96 1.56 -5.40
CA GLY A 276 7.66 2.30 -4.16
C GLY A 276 6.18 2.65 -3.98
N GLY A 277 5.36 2.64 -5.04
CA GLY A 277 3.94 2.93 -4.91
C GLY A 277 3.23 3.15 -6.24
N PRO A 278 1.93 3.50 -6.21
CA PRO A 278 1.13 3.78 -5.00
C PRO A 278 0.65 2.52 -4.27
N HIS A 279 0.58 2.56 -2.94
CA HIS A 279 0.02 1.48 -2.11
C HIS A 279 -0.84 2.06 -0.99
N ALA A 280 -1.94 1.40 -0.63
CA ALA A 280 -2.75 1.83 0.50
C ALA A 280 -2.06 1.49 1.82
N GLY A 281 -1.57 2.51 2.53
CA GLY A 281 -1.29 2.37 3.96
C GLY A 281 -2.61 2.17 4.72
N PHE A 282 -2.61 1.38 5.79
CA PHE A 282 -3.80 1.20 6.63
C PHE A 282 -3.58 1.71 8.06
N PHE A 283 -4.68 2.06 8.71
CA PHE A 283 -4.69 2.47 10.12
C PHE A 283 -5.95 1.93 10.80
N ALA A 284 -5.77 1.17 11.86
CA ALA A 284 -6.85 0.62 12.68
C ALA A 284 -6.60 0.87 14.16
N THR A 285 -7.67 1.01 14.94
CA THR A 285 -7.60 1.29 16.39
C THR A 285 -8.88 0.83 17.09
N ARG A 286 -8.94 1.04 18.41
CA ARG A 286 -10.13 0.76 19.23
C ARG A 286 -11.25 1.77 18.97
N ASP A 287 -12.51 1.33 19.10
CA ASP A 287 -13.68 2.17 18.80
C ASP A 287 -13.71 3.45 19.65
N ALA A 288 -13.25 3.34 20.90
CA ALA A 288 -13.13 4.45 21.85
C ALA A 288 -12.29 5.64 21.31
N HIS A 289 -11.39 5.39 20.35
CA HIS A 289 -10.46 6.38 19.82
C HIS A 289 -10.80 6.85 18.39
N LYS A 290 -11.90 6.38 17.79
CA LYS A 290 -12.28 6.70 16.40
C LYS A 290 -12.39 8.20 16.08
N ARG A 291 -12.65 9.04 17.10
CA ARG A 291 -12.71 10.50 16.95
C ARG A 291 -11.34 11.16 16.69
N ALA A 292 -10.24 10.48 17.00
CA ALA A 292 -8.88 10.94 16.75
C ALA A 292 -8.27 10.37 15.47
N MET A 293 -8.93 9.40 14.83
CA MET A 293 -8.42 8.67 13.67
C MET A 293 -8.08 9.62 12.49
N PRO A 294 -6.93 9.42 11.82
CA PRO A 294 -6.56 10.17 10.62
C PRO A 294 -7.32 9.69 9.38
N GLY A 295 -7.51 10.58 8.42
CA GLY A 295 -8.09 10.25 7.12
C GLY A 295 -9.60 9.95 7.14
N ARG A 296 -10.08 9.46 6.00
CA ARG A 296 -11.50 9.20 5.75
C ARG A 296 -11.94 7.92 6.47
N LEU A 297 -13.22 7.87 6.85
CA LEU A 297 -13.86 6.69 7.43
C LEU A 297 -15.21 6.51 6.75
N ILE A 298 -15.48 5.32 6.22
CA ILE A 298 -16.78 4.97 5.64
C ILE A 298 -17.67 4.40 6.74
N GLY A 299 -18.91 4.89 6.80
CA GLY A 299 -19.91 4.43 7.74
C GLY A 299 -21.20 4.05 7.05
N VAL A 300 -21.89 3.07 7.64
CA VAL A 300 -23.25 2.69 7.28
C VAL A 300 -24.23 3.71 7.89
N SER A 301 -25.20 4.12 7.08
CA SER A 301 -26.28 5.05 7.46
C SER A 301 -27.58 4.61 6.78
N VAL A 302 -28.60 5.46 6.81
CA VAL A 302 -29.89 5.21 6.16
C VAL A 302 -30.27 6.39 5.27
N ASP A 303 -30.85 6.09 4.11
CA ASP A 303 -31.41 7.10 3.21
C ASP A 303 -32.80 7.59 3.67
N ARG A 304 -33.36 8.57 2.95
CA ARG A 304 -34.70 9.12 3.23
C ARG A 304 -35.85 8.11 3.11
N ARG A 305 -35.60 6.92 2.53
CA ARG A 305 -36.55 5.81 2.37
C ARG A 305 -36.30 4.68 3.36
N GLY A 306 -35.39 4.86 4.32
CA GLY A 306 -35.03 3.86 5.33
C GLY A 306 -34.14 2.73 4.81
N LYS A 307 -33.57 2.85 3.60
CA LYS A 307 -32.63 1.85 3.07
C LYS A 307 -31.23 2.12 3.60
N LEU A 308 -30.47 1.05 3.88
CA LEU A 308 -29.06 1.17 4.21
C LEU A 308 -28.30 1.84 3.05
N ALA A 309 -27.46 2.81 3.40
CA ALA A 309 -26.63 3.56 2.46
C ALA A 309 -25.29 3.91 3.11
N LEU A 310 -24.25 4.03 2.30
CA LEU A 310 -22.89 4.31 2.76
C LEU A 310 -22.56 5.80 2.62
N ARG A 311 -21.71 6.32 3.50
CA ARG A 311 -21.19 7.70 3.40
C ARG A 311 -19.86 7.84 4.11
N MET A 312 -19.16 8.94 3.87
CA MET A 312 -18.06 9.36 4.74
C MET A 312 -18.63 9.79 6.11
N ALA A 313 -18.07 9.23 7.17
CA ALA A 313 -18.47 9.41 8.56
C ALA A 313 -17.43 10.23 9.34
N LEU A 314 -17.89 10.96 10.36
CA LEU A 314 -17.04 11.75 11.25
C LEU A 314 -16.12 12.74 10.51
N GLN A 315 -16.61 13.34 9.42
CA GLN A 315 -15.83 14.22 8.54
C GLN A 315 -15.30 15.48 9.24
N THR A 316 -15.84 15.85 10.40
CA THR A 316 -15.31 16.95 11.20
C THR A 316 -13.86 16.72 11.64
N ARG A 317 -13.34 15.49 11.60
CA ARG A 317 -11.92 15.20 11.86
C ARG A 317 -10.97 15.71 10.77
N GLU A 318 -11.48 15.94 9.56
CA GLU A 318 -10.69 16.16 8.35
C GLU A 318 -10.37 17.64 8.10
N GLN A 319 -9.30 17.88 7.33
CA GLN A 319 -8.76 19.21 7.02
C GLN A 319 -9.78 20.18 6.39
N HIS A 320 -10.71 19.69 5.58
CA HIS A 320 -11.67 20.55 4.88
C HIS A 320 -12.72 21.18 5.82
N ILE A 321 -12.87 20.64 7.03
CA ILE A 321 -13.74 21.22 8.08
C ILE A 321 -12.90 21.87 9.18
N ARG A 322 -11.92 21.15 9.73
CA ARG A 322 -11.18 21.60 10.92
C ARG A 322 -9.85 22.30 10.64
N ARG A 323 -9.38 22.31 9.39
CA ARG A 323 -8.15 23.00 8.96
C ARG A 323 -6.98 22.62 9.87
N GLU A 324 -6.34 23.58 10.53
CA GLU A 324 -5.21 23.38 11.46
C GLU A 324 -5.57 22.54 12.70
N LYS A 325 -6.86 22.40 13.05
CA LYS A 325 -7.36 21.58 14.16
C LYS A 325 -7.79 20.18 13.72
N ALA A 326 -7.55 19.82 12.47
CA ALA A 326 -7.81 18.48 11.97
C ALA A 326 -6.90 17.45 12.66
N THR A 327 -7.29 16.19 12.52
CA THR A 327 -6.52 15.06 13.05
C THR A 327 -5.21 14.84 12.28
N SER A 328 -5.22 15.15 10.98
CA SER A 328 -4.11 15.05 10.03
C SER A 328 -4.33 16.06 8.89
N ASN A 329 -3.27 16.36 8.13
CA ASN A 329 -3.33 17.16 6.91
C ASN A 329 -3.73 16.36 5.66
N ILE A 330 -3.90 15.04 5.76
CA ILE A 330 -4.23 14.17 4.63
C ILE A 330 -5.55 14.58 3.94
N CYS A 331 -5.57 14.54 2.61
CA CYS A 331 -6.74 14.86 1.78
C CYS A 331 -6.96 13.80 0.70
N THR A 332 -6.08 13.78 -0.31
CA THR A 332 -5.93 12.63 -1.21
C THR A 332 -5.24 11.51 -0.45
N ALA A 333 -5.78 10.31 -0.58
CA ALA A 333 -5.23 9.08 -0.02
C ALA A 333 -5.16 8.03 -1.15
N GLN A 334 -5.18 6.75 -0.83
CA GLN A 334 -4.89 5.66 -1.78
C GLN A 334 -6.13 4.81 -2.07
N VAL A 335 -7.24 5.46 -2.39
CA VAL A 335 -8.56 4.82 -2.55
C VAL A 335 -8.57 3.72 -3.61
N LEU A 336 -7.99 3.98 -4.80
CA LEU A 336 -7.98 2.98 -5.88
C LEU A 336 -7.22 1.71 -5.46
N LEU A 337 -6.13 1.86 -4.72
CA LEU A 337 -5.29 0.74 -4.30
C LEU A 337 -5.87 0.03 -3.07
N ALA A 338 -6.59 0.74 -2.20
CA ALA A 338 -7.42 0.12 -1.17
C ALA A 338 -8.53 -0.75 -1.79
N ASN A 339 -9.13 -0.30 -2.90
CA ASN A 339 -10.10 -1.08 -3.66
C ASN A 339 -9.47 -2.32 -4.32
N VAL A 340 -8.23 -2.22 -4.85
CA VAL A 340 -7.49 -3.39 -5.36
C VAL A 340 -7.26 -4.42 -4.24
N ALA A 341 -6.75 -3.99 -3.08
CA ALA A 341 -6.51 -4.88 -1.94
C ALA A 341 -7.79 -5.53 -1.41
N ALA A 342 -8.90 -4.78 -1.34
CA ALA A 342 -10.20 -5.34 -0.98
C ALA A 342 -10.69 -6.33 -2.04
N ALA A 343 -10.56 -6.03 -3.33
CA ALA A 343 -10.93 -6.95 -4.41
C ALA A 343 -10.10 -8.23 -4.36
N TYR A 344 -8.81 -8.13 -4.05
CA TYR A 344 -7.92 -9.28 -3.85
C TYR A 344 -8.43 -10.18 -2.72
N ALA A 345 -8.73 -9.61 -1.55
CA ALA A 345 -9.27 -10.37 -0.43
C ALA A 345 -10.66 -10.98 -0.72
N LEU A 346 -11.53 -10.27 -1.45
CA LEU A 346 -12.83 -10.81 -1.89
C LEU A 346 -12.67 -11.96 -2.89
N TYR A 347 -11.70 -11.86 -3.80
CA TYR A 347 -11.43 -12.87 -4.80
C TYR A 347 -10.82 -14.13 -4.17
N HIS A 348 -9.91 -13.96 -3.21
CA HIS A 348 -9.18 -15.03 -2.53
C HIS A 348 -9.84 -15.59 -1.28
N GLY A 349 -10.74 -14.86 -0.62
CA GLY A 349 -11.42 -15.27 0.61
C GLY A 349 -10.46 -15.70 1.73
N PRO A 350 -10.97 -16.11 2.91
CA PRO A 350 -10.11 -16.56 3.99
C PRO A 350 -9.30 -17.82 3.60
N GLU A 351 -9.86 -18.74 2.82
CA GLU A 351 -9.20 -20.00 2.47
C GLU A 351 -8.06 -19.81 1.46
N GLY A 352 -8.25 -18.94 0.47
CA GLY A 352 -7.22 -18.65 -0.53
C GLY A 352 -6.09 -17.82 0.06
N LEU A 353 -6.41 -16.83 0.89
CA LEU A 353 -5.39 -16.08 1.64
C LEU A 353 -4.60 -17.00 2.57
N THR A 354 -5.26 -17.94 3.26
CA THR A 354 -4.60 -18.97 4.07
C THR A 354 -3.65 -19.83 3.22
N THR A 355 -4.10 -20.28 2.06
CA THR A 355 -3.28 -21.07 1.14
C THR A 355 -2.04 -20.30 0.68
N ILE A 356 -2.19 -19.02 0.33
CA ILE A 356 -1.08 -18.15 -0.07
C ILE A 356 -0.09 -17.98 1.09
N ALA A 357 -0.57 -17.57 2.27
CA ALA A 357 0.27 -17.35 3.43
C ALA A 357 1.01 -18.63 3.86
N GLN A 358 0.33 -19.79 3.84
CA GLN A 358 0.95 -21.09 4.13
C GLN A 358 2.02 -21.44 3.11
N ARG A 359 1.78 -21.21 1.81
CA ARG A 359 2.78 -21.47 0.76
C ARG A 359 4.03 -20.62 0.96
N VAL A 360 3.87 -19.33 1.18
CA VAL A 360 4.99 -18.40 1.43
C VAL A 360 5.78 -18.84 2.67
N HIS A 361 5.08 -19.10 3.78
CA HIS A 361 5.70 -19.56 5.01
C HIS A 361 6.45 -20.88 4.83
N HIS A 362 5.85 -21.83 4.12
CA HIS A 362 6.43 -23.14 3.88
C HIS A 362 7.69 -23.08 3.02
N LEU A 363 7.70 -22.28 1.95
CA LEU A 363 8.90 -22.08 1.14
C LEU A 363 10.03 -21.46 1.97
N THR A 364 9.69 -20.52 2.86
CA THR A 364 10.64 -19.88 3.77
C THR A 364 11.21 -20.90 4.77
N TYR A 365 10.36 -21.76 5.32
CA TYR A 365 10.78 -22.87 6.19
C TYR A 365 11.74 -23.82 5.48
N LEU A 366 11.42 -24.23 4.24
CA LEU A 366 12.30 -25.10 3.45
C LEU A 366 13.67 -24.46 3.20
N LEU A 367 13.69 -23.16 2.88
CA LEU A 367 14.95 -22.42 2.75
C LEU A 367 15.74 -22.43 4.07
N ALA A 368 15.10 -22.13 5.20
CA ALA A 368 15.76 -22.13 6.51
C ALA A 368 16.37 -23.51 6.85
N CYS A 369 15.63 -24.59 6.62
CA CYS A 369 16.13 -25.96 6.82
C CYS A 369 17.33 -26.26 5.92
N GLY A 370 17.26 -25.92 4.63
CA GLY A 370 18.35 -26.14 3.68
C GLY A 370 19.62 -25.35 4.05
N LEU A 371 19.46 -24.09 4.46
CA LEU A 371 20.58 -23.24 4.90
C LEU A 371 21.25 -23.79 6.16
N ARG A 372 20.46 -24.19 7.17
CA ARG A 372 20.98 -24.76 8.42
C ARG A 372 21.70 -26.09 8.21
N LYS A 373 21.18 -26.95 7.33
CA LYS A 373 21.87 -28.18 6.92
C LYS A 373 23.22 -27.92 6.26
N ALA A 374 23.32 -26.83 5.50
CA ALA A 374 24.55 -26.39 4.88
C ALA A 374 25.48 -25.61 5.84
N GLY A 375 25.13 -25.52 7.13
CA GLY A 375 25.95 -24.88 8.16
C GLY A 375 25.80 -23.36 8.24
N LEU A 376 24.77 -22.76 7.62
CA LEU A 376 24.47 -21.34 7.77
C LEU A 376 23.38 -21.12 8.82
N ASP A 377 23.68 -20.26 9.79
CA ASP A 377 22.73 -19.89 10.83
C ASP A 377 21.66 -18.92 10.29
N THR A 378 20.42 -19.11 10.77
CA THR A 378 19.27 -18.23 10.50
C THR A 378 18.53 -17.91 11.79
N ASN A 379 17.72 -16.86 11.80
CA ASN A 379 16.68 -16.70 12.83
C ASN A 379 15.80 -17.96 12.92
N ALA A 380 15.30 -18.26 14.12
CA ALA A 380 14.47 -19.43 14.38
C ALA A 380 13.00 -19.17 14.07
N THR A 381 12.51 -17.98 14.42
CA THR A 381 11.11 -17.60 14.24
C THR A 381 10.95 -16.68 13.05
N PHE A 382 10.00 -16.96 12.17
CA PHE A 382 9.73 -16.17 10.98
C PHE A 382 8.38 -16.49 10.37
N PHE A 383 7.84 -15.52 9.62
CA PHE A 383 6.78 -15.76 8.65
C PHE A 383 7.39 -16.05 7.28
N ASP A 384 7.94 -15.02 6.62
CA ASP A 384 8.46 -15.10 5.26
C ASP A 384 9.90 -14.58 5.10
N THR A 385 10.49 -14.09 6.19
CA THR A 385 11.76 -13.36 6.16
C THR A 385 12.82 -14.07 7.01
N LEU A 386 13.96 -14.36 6.39
CA LEU A 386 15.14 -14.91 7.05
C LEU A 386 16.26 -13.88 7.09
N THR A 387 16.90 -13.77 8.25
CA THR A 387 18.22 -13.17 8.39
C THR A 387 19.25 -14.30 8.45
N VAL A 388 20.16 -14.34 7.48
CA VAL A 388 21.14 -15.42 7.29
C VAL A 388 22.54 -14.90 7.57
N ASN A 389 23.27 -15.58 8.45
CA ASN A 389 24.68 -15.31 8.68
C ASN A 389 25.50 -15.89 7.52
N VAL A 390 26.28 -15.05 6.86
CA VAL A 390 27.15 -15.41 5.73
C VAL A 390 28.57 -14.89 5.97
N PRO A 391 29.61 -15.53 5.40
CA PRO A 391 30.98 -15.07 5.56
C PRO A 391 31.23 -13.64 5.04
N ASP A 392 30.56 -13.28 3.93
CA ASP A 392 30.63 -11.95 3.31
C ASP A 392 29.30 -11.64 2.60
N ALA A 393 28.58 -10.65 3.13
CA ALA A 393 27.29 -10.23 2.61
C ALA A 393 27.37 -9.58 1.22
N ASN A 394 28.48 -8.87 0.90
CA ASN A 394 28.66 -8.30 -0.44
C ASN A 394 28.86 -9.41 -1.47
N ALA A 395 29.68 -10.40 -1.16
CA ALA A 395 29.92 -11.52 -2.05
C ALA A 395 28.63 -12.34 -2.28
N ALA A 396 27.83 -12.55 -1.22
CA ALA A 396 26.53 -13.21 -1.33
C ALA A 396 25.56 -12.45 -2.26
N GLN A 397 25.45 -11.12 -2.07
CA GLN A 397 24.61 -10.27 -2.91
C GLN A 397 25.09 -10.25 -4.38
N GLN A 398 26.40 -10.15 -4.63
CA GLN A 398 26.93 -10.16 -5.99
C GLN A 398 26.61 -11.49 -6.70
N ARG A 399 26.76 -12.63 -6.02
CA ARG A 399 26.37 -13.94 -6.57
C ARG A 399 24.88 -14.04 -6.85
N SER A 400 24.03 -13.50 -5.96
CA SER A 400 22.57 -13.54 -6.15
C SER A 400 22.13 -12.67 -7.34
N VAL A 401 22.68 -11.45 -7.44
CA VAL A 401 22.38 -10.52 -8.54
C VAL A 401 22.83 -11.09 -9.88
N ALA A 402 23.98 -11.76 -9.93
CA ALA A 402 24.48 -12.44 -11.13
C ALA A 402 23.52 -13.54 -11.66
N VAL A 403 22.62 -14.05 -10.81
CA VAL A 403 21.56 -15.00 -11.21
C VAL A 403 20.15 -14.38 -11.17
N GLY A 404 20.04 -13.06 -11.17
CA GLY A 404 18.75 -12.36 -11.26
C GLY A 404 17.94 -12.30 -9.96
N MET A 405 18.60 -12.34 -8.80
CA MET A 405 17.97 -12.28 -7.47
C MET A 405 18.57 -11.17 -6.58
N ASN A 406 17.74 -10.26 -6.09
CA ASN A 406 18.16 -9.25 -5.12
C ASN A 406 17.95 -9.75 -3.69
N LEU A 407 18.97 -9.61 -2.85
CA LEU A 407 18.91 -9.84 -1.41
C LEU A 407 19.13 -8.53 -0.66
N ARG A 408 18.57 -8.42 0.55
CA ARG A 408 18.85 -7.31 1.45
C ARG A 408 20.23 -7.50 2.08
N LYS A 409 21.17 -6.59 1.82
CA LYS A 409 22.39 -6.52 2.63
C LYS A 409 22.05 -5.85 3.97
N ILE A 410 22.16 -6.57 5.07
CA ILE A 410 21.87 -6.02 6.42
C ILE A 410 23.12 -5.34 6.96
N ASP A 411 24.27 -6.01 6.89
CA ASP A 411 25.58 -5.51 7.31
C ASP A 411 26.70 -6.23 6.56
N SER A 412 27.89 -6.40 7.15
CA SER A 412 29.03 -7.08 6.54
C SER A 412 28.88 -8.61 6.45
N ASN A 413 28.12 -9.24 7.35
CA ASN A 413 28.04 -10.69 7.50
C ASN A 413 26.60 -11.22 7.58
N ARG A 414 25.59 -10.38 7.35
CA ARG A 414 24.19 -10.81 7.29
C ARG A 414 23.49 -10.35 6.02
N VAL A 415 22.70 -11.26 5.46
CA VAL A 415 21.75 -10.98 4.36
C VAL A 415 20.33 -11.31 4.78
N GLY A 416 19.38 -10.47 4.38
CA GLY A 416 17.95 -10.69 4.53
C GLY A 416 17.35 -11.25 3.25
N ILE A 417 16.42 -12.19 3.41
CA ILE A 417 15.70 -12.86 2.32
C ILE A 417 14.22 -12.90 2.71
N SER A 418 13.38 -12.15 2.00
CA SER A 418 11.93 -12.12 2.21
C SER A 418 11.21 -12.76 1.03
N PHE A 419 10.50 -13.86 1.29
CA PHE A 419 9.69 -14.54 0.28
C PHE A 419 8.29 -13.97 0.19
N ASP A 420 7.66 -14.27 -0.94
CA ASP A 420 6.41 -13.65 -1.35
C ASP A 420 5.55 -14.58 -2.18
N GLU A 421 4.39 -14.10 -2.61
CA GLU A 421 3.39 -14.91 -3.31
C GLU A 421 3.92 -15.50 -4.63
N ALA A 422 4.83 -14.78 -5.31
CA ALA A 422 5.42 -15.12 -6.60
C ALA A 422 6.62 -16.08 -6.47
N THR A 423 7.06 -16.35 -5.24
CA THR A 423 8.16 -17.27 -4.96
C THR A 423 7.78 -18.72 -5.28
N THR A 424 8.72 -19.46 -5.87
CA THR A 424 8.56 -20.86 -6.28
C THR A 424 9.56 -21.78 -5.59
N ALA A 425 9.32 -23.10 -5.64
CA ALA A 425 10.28 -24.09 -5.13
C ALA A 425 11.63 -24.09 -5.89
N GLU A 426 11.63 -23.69 -7.16
CA GLU A 426 12.86 -23.51 -7.93
C GLU A 426 13.70 -22.36 -7.37
N ASP A 427 13.05 -21.28 -6.93
CA ASP A 427 13.76 -20.14 -6.32
C ASP A 427 14.46 -20.53 -5.03
N VAL A 428 13.83 -21.37 -4.21
CA VAL A 428 14.45 -21.96 -3.01
C VAL A 428 15.73 -22.72 -3.39
N THR A 429 15.64 -23.60 -4.39
CA THR A 429 16.79 -24.39 -4.86
C THR A 429 17.92 -23.50 -5.37
N ARG A 430 17.58 -22.45 -6.13
CA ARG A 430 18.53 -21.47 -6.66
C ARG A 430 19.22 -20.69 -5.54
N LEU A 431 18.48 -20.24 -4.53
CA LEU A 431 19.06 -19.51 -3.40
C LEU A 431 19.98 -20.38 -2.54
N LEU A 432 19.61 -21.64 -2.29
CA LEU A 432 20.50 -22.60 -1.62
C LEU A 432 21.81 -22.76 -2.38
N LYS A 433 21.76 -22.89 -3.71
CA LYS A 433 22.96 -22.99 -4.55
C LYS A 433 23.82 -21.71 -4.54
N VAL A 434 23.19 -20.54 -4.51
CA VAL A 434 23.89 -19.23 -4.48
C VAL A 434 24.61 -19.01 -3.14
N LEU A 435 23.97 -19.37 -2.03
CA LEU A 435 24.48 -19.14 -0.68
C LEU A 435 25.44 -20.25 -0.23
N CYS A 436 25.23 -21.47 -0.71
CA CYS A 436 25.99 -22.67 -0.32
C CYS A 436 26.55 -23.39 -1.57
N PRO A 437 27.44 -22.76 -2.37
CA PRO A 437 27.88 -23.32 -3.66
C PRO A 437 28.65 -24.64 -3.54
N ASP A 438 29.33 -24.85 -2.40
CA ASP A 438 30.15 -26.04 -2.15
C ASP A 438 29.37 -27.16 -1.44
N SER A 439 28.10 -26.93 -1.10
CA SER A 439 27.24 -27.93 -0.47
C SER A 439 26.40 -28.66 -1.52
N THR A 440 26.22 -29.97 -1.35
CA THR A 440 25.14 -30.68 -2.04
C THR A 440 23.82 -30.14 -1.50
N ALA A 441 23.14 -29.28 -2.27
CA ALA A 441 21.86 -28.72 -1.85
C ALA A 441 20.83 -29.86 -1.70
N PRO A 442 20.18 -30.00 -0.53
CA PRO A 442 19.17 -31.03 -0.35
C PRO A 442 18.00 -30.79 -1.31
N SER A 443 17.39 -31.87 -1.79
CA SER A 443 16.22 -31.72 -2.66
C SER A 443 15.03 -31.19 -1.84
N ILE A 444 14.09 -30.50 -2.51
CA ILE A 444 12.87 -30.02 -1.84
C ILE A 444 12.11 -31.19 -1.18
N ALA A 445 12.07 -32.36 -1.85
CA ALA A 445 11.45 -33.57 -1.31
C ALA A 445 12.10 -34.05 -0.01
N GLU A 446 13.43 -33.98 0.10
CA GLU A 446 14.16 -34.30 1.33
C GLU A 446 13.84 -33.31 2.45
N LEU A 447 13.77 -32.01 2.13
CA LEU A 447 13.44 -30.97 3.10
C LEU A 447 11.99 -31.09 3.62
N THR A 448 11.05 -31.51 2.76
CA THR A 448 9.65 -31.74 3.14
C THR A 448 9.51 -32.86 4.17
N GLN A 449 10.32 -33.92 4.11
CA GLN A 449 10.20 -35.04 5.07
C GLN A 449 10.59 -34.66 6.51
N GLU A 450 11.26 -33.53 6.71
CA GLU A 450 11.75 -33.05 8.01
C GLU A 450 10.91 -31.91 8.62
N LEU A 451 9.77 -31.58 8.01
CA LEU A 451 8.87 -30.49 8.42
C LEU A 451 8.40 -30.55 9.88
N GLU A 452 8.47 -31.71 10.53
CA GLU A 452 7.92 -31.90 11.88
C GLU A 452 8.97 -31.84 13.01
N GLN A 453 10.27 -31.69 12.70
CA GLN A 453 11.33 -31.93 13.70
C GLN A 453 12.11 -30.69 14.17
N ALA A 454 11.93 -29.51 13.58
CA ALA A 454 12.68 -28.32 13.97
C ALA A 454 11.71 -27.24 14.47
N GLY A 455 11.92 -26.72 15.69
CA GLY A 455 11.15 -25.61 16.27
C GLY A 455 11.36 -24.27 15.55
N LEU A 456 11.18 -24.25 14.23
CA LEU A 456 11.37 -23.14 13.31
C LEU A 456 10.04 -22.61 12.77
N GLY A 457 10.06 -21.37 12.33
CA GLY A 457 8.89 -20.71 11.74
C GLY A 457 7.99 -20.08 12.80
N ILE A 458 6.68 -20.22 12.66
CA ILE A 458 5.72 -19.55 13.54
C ILE A 458 5.58 -20.33 14.87
N PRO A 459 5.94 -19.71 16.03
CA PRO A 459 5.76 -20.33 17.35
C PRO A 459 4.31 -20.68 17.63
N GLN A 460 4.05 -21.80 18.32
CA GLN A 460 2.69 -22.29 18.57
C GLN A 460 1.78 -21.25 19.23
N GLY A 461 2.28 -20.52 20.24
CA GLY A 461 1.51 -19.48 20.93
C GLY A 461 1.26 -18.20 20.10
N MET A 462 1.94 -18.05 18.97
CA MET A 462 1.79 -16.92 18.04
C MET A 462 0.93 -17.26 16.83
N ARG A 463 0.44 -18.51 16.71
CA ARG A 463 -0.45 -18.90 15.62
C ARG A 463 -1.84 -18.32 15.81
N ARG A 464 -2.42 -17.82 14.72
CA ARG A 464 -3.81 -17.37 14.68
C ARG A 464 -4.74 -18.54 14.97
N THR A 465 -5.70 -18.31 15.88
CA THR A 465 -6.82 -19.24 16.13
C THR A 465 -8.18 -18.60 15.86
N SER A 466 -8.23 -17.27 15.73
CA SER A 466 -9.44 -16.54 15.41
C SER A 466 -9.81 -16.64 13.93
N GLU A 467 -11.10 -16.68 13.66
CA GLU A 467 -11.62 -16.54 12.30
C GLU A 467 -11.40 -15.11 11.77
N PHE A 468 -11.45 -14.95 10.45
CA PHE A 468 -11.37 -13.67 9.74
C PHE A 468 -12.15 -13.74 8.45
N LEU A 469 -12.60 -12.58 7.96
CA LEU A 469 -13.37 -12.44 6.72
C LEU A 469 -14.66 -13.26 6.72
N THR A 470 -15.30 -13.39 7.88
CA THR A 470 -16.52 -14.19 8.06
C THR A 470 -17.76 -13.54 7.42
N HIS A 471 -17.67 -12.27 7.04
CA HIS A 471 -18.76 -11.59 6.34
C HIS A 471 -19.00 -12.24 4.96
N PRO A 472 -20.25 -12.55 4.56
CA PRO A 472 -20.56 -13.28 3.32
C PRO A 472 -19.93 -12.72 2.04
N VAL A 473 -19.72 -11.40 1.97
CA VAL A 473 -19.09 -10.73 0.82
C VAL A 473 -17.73 -11.34 0.44
N PHE A 474 -16.94 -11.84 1.40
CA PHE A 474 -15.63 -12.48 1.16
C PHE A 474 -15.72 -13.94 0.68
N HIS A 475 -16.93 -14.49 0.60
CA HIS A 475 -17.20 -15.85 0.15
C HIS A 475 -17.99 -15.89 -1.18
N GLU A 476 -18.61 -14.79 -1.59
CA GLU A 476 -19.54 -14.76 -2.73
C GLU A 476 -18.90 -14.53 -4.11
N HIS A 477 -17.67 -14.01 -4.17
CA HIS A 477 -17.08 -13.47 -5.41
C HIS A 477 -15.80 -14.19 -5.86
N ARG A 478 -15.73 -15.51 -5.62
CA ARG A 478 -14.54 -16.36 -5.81
C ARG A 478 -14.29 -16.80 -7.27
N SER A 479 -15.32 -16.83 -8.11
CA SER A 479 -15.15 -17.13 -9.53
C SER A 479 -14.85 -15.85 -10.32
N GLU A 480 -14.11 -15.96 -11.43
CA GLU A 480 -13.82 -14.81 -12.27
C GLU A 480 -15.09 -14.12 -12.78
N THR A 481 -16.08 -14.90 -13.23
CA THR A 481 -17.39 -14.38 -13.66
C THR A 481 -18.12 -13.64 -12.54
N SER A 482 -18.11 -14.17 -11.30
CA SER A 482 -18.74 -13.48 -10.16
C SER A 482 -18.00 -12.19 -9.81
N MET A 483 -16.66 -12.19 -9.84
CA MET A 483 -15.85 -11.01 -9.56
C MET A 483 -16.07 -9.92 -10.61
N MET A 484 -16.04 -10.26 -11.91
CA MET A 484 -16.37 -9.34 -12.99
C MET A 484 -17.75 -8.69 -12.79
N ARG A 485 -18.77 -9.50 -12.46
CA ARG A 485 -20.13 -8.99 -12.20
C ARG A 485 -20.19 -8.12 -10.95
N TYR A 486 -19.42 -8.45 -9.92
CA TYR A 486 -19.33 -7.64 -8.70
C TYR A 486 -18.76 -6.26 -8.99
N LEU A 487 -17.56 -6.22 -9.61
CA LEU A 487 -16.90 -4.98 -9.98
C LEU A 487 -17.78 -4.13 -10.90
N LYS A 488 -18.40 -4.73 -11.93
CA LYS A 488 -19.30 -4.00 -12.83
C LYS A 488 -20.54 -3.46 -12.12
N ARG A 489 -21.10 -4.22 -11.17
CA ARG A 489 -22.26 -3.76 -10.38
C ARG A 489 -21.91 -2.54 -9.53
N LEU A 490 -20.74 -2.52 -8.91
CA LEU A 490 -20.30 -1.39 -8.09
C LEU A 490 -19.97 -0.18 -8.95
N GLU A 491 -19.22 -0.36 -10.04
CA GLU A 491 -18.98 0.68 -11.05
C GLU A 491 -20.30 1.29 -11.55
N GLY A 492 -21.34 0.46 -11.75
CA GLY A 492 -22.68 0.89 -12.12
C GLY A 492 -23.29 1.95 -11.19
N LYS A 493 -22.95 1.92 -9.90
CA LYS A 493 -23.46 2.84 -8.86
C LYS A 493 -22.72 4.18 -8.81
N ASP A 494 -21.62 4.32 -9.55
CA ASP A 494 -20.72 5.46 -9.46
C ASP A 494 -20.78 6.33 -10.71
N ILE A 495 -20.78 7.65 -10.53
CA ILE A 495 -20.49 8.57 -11.62
C ILE A 495 -18.98 8.81 -11.71
N ALA A 496 -18.42 8.67 -12.91
CA ALA A 496 -17.03 8.90 -13.24
C ALA A 496 -16.93 9.67 -14.59
N LEU A 497 -15.73 10.00 -15.06
CA LEU A 497 -15.55 10.86 -16.24
C LEU A 497 -15.94 10.17 -17.57
N ASP A 498 -16.07 8.85 -17.56
CA ASP A 498 -16.63 8.09 -18.68
C ASP A 498 -18.14 8.32 -18.88
N ARG A 499 -18.83 8.97 -17.92
CA ARG A 499 -20.26 9.28 -18.00
C ARG A 499 -20.58 10.75 -18.20
N ALA A 500 -19.90 11.64 -17.47
CA ALA A 500 -20.21 13.06 -17.46
C ALA A 500 -19.03 13.90 -16.97
N MET A 501 -19.07 15.20 -17.26
CA MET A 501 -18.21 16.18 -16.61
C MET A 501 -18.47 16.18 -15.09
N ILE A 502 -17.40 16.15 -14.30
CA ILE A 502 -17.43 16.30 -12.84
C ILE A 502 -16.76 17.64 -12.50
N PRO A 503 -17.48 18.78 -12.50
CA PRO A 503 -16.89 20.12 -12.41
C PRO A 503 -16.52 20.51 -10.96
N LEU A 504 -15.72 19.69 -10.31
CA LEU A 504 -15.25 19.96 -8.94
C LEU A 504 -14.16 21.03 -8.96
N GLY A 505 -14.49 22.21 -8.44
CA GLY A 505 -13.51 23.26 -8.16
C GLY A 505 -12.34 22.72 -7.32
N SER A 506 -11.13 23.21 -7.60
CA SER A 506 -9.88 22.78 -6.96
C SER A 506 -9.44 21.32 -7.22
N CYS A 507 -10.16 20.55 -8.07
CA CYS A 507 -9.81 19.15 -8.36
C CYS A 507 -9.26 18.94 -9.79
N THR A 508 -9.54 19.86 -10.72
CA THR A 508 -9.07 19.80 -12.12
C THR A 508 -9.37 18.44 -12.77
N MET A 509 -10.65 18.08 -12.81
CA MET A 509 -11.13 16.81 -13.39
C MET A 509 -11.04 16.83 -14.93
N LYS A 510 -9.81 16.71 -15.44
CA LYS A 510 -9.47 16.66 -16.88
C LYS A 510 -9.42 15.22 -17.40
N LEU A 511 -9.16 15.06 -18.69
CA LEU A 511 -8.90 13.76 -19.30
C LEU A 511 -7.71 13.06 -18.62
N ASN A 512 -7.90 11.79 -18.26
CA ASN A 512 -6.85 10.82 -17.99
C ASN A 512 -6.72 9.93 -19.23
N ALA A 513 -5.79 10.23 -20.15
CA ALA A 513 -5.79 9.60 -21.45
C ALA A 513 -5.37 8.12 -21.34
N ALA A 514 -6.00 7.24 -22.12
CA ALA A 514 -5.64 5.81 -22.12
C ALA A 514 -4.15 5.58 -22.45
N THR A 515 -3.59 6.40 -23.35
CA THR A 515 -2.16 6.42 -23.69
C THR A 515 -1.28 6.80 -22.49
N GLU A 516 -1.71 7.71 -21.62
CA GLU A 516 -0.99 8.08 -20.38
C GLU A 516 -1.08 6.98 -19.31
N MET A 517 -2.21 6.27 -19.26
CA MET A 517 -2.47 5.25 -18.23
C MET A 517 -1.84 3.90 -18.54
N ARG A 518 -1.68 3.54 -19.83
CA ARG A 518 -1.16 2.23 -20.26
C ARG A 518 0.21 1.86 -19.68
N PRO A 519 1.19 2.77 -19.54
CA PRO A 519 2.50 2.44 -18.96
C PRO A 519 2.51 2.16 -17.46
N VAL A 520 1.45 2.52 -16.74
CA VAL A 520 1.35 2.31 -15.28
C VAL A 520 1.32 0.81 -14.93
N THR A 521 0.96 -0.06 -15.89
CA THR A 521 0.87 -1.52 -15.73
C THR A 521 1.88 -2.30 -16.58
N TRP A 522 2.96 -1.64 -17.05
CA TRP A 522 4.06 -2.30 -17.77
C TRP A 522 4.96 -3.16 -16.90
#